data_AF-A0A653WPC6-F1
#
_entry.id   AF-A0A653WPC6-F1
#
_cell.length_a   1.000
_cell.length_b   1.000
_cell.length_c   1.000
_cell.angle_alpha   90.00
_cell.angle_beta   90.00
_cell.angle_gamma   90.00
#
_symmetry.space_group_name_H-M   'P 1'
#
loop_
_entity.id
_entity.type
_entity.pdbx_description
1 polymer ?
#
loop_
_entity_poly.entity_id
_entity_poly.type
_entity_poly.pdbx_seq_one_letter_code
_entity_poly.pdbx_strand_id
1 'polypeptide(L)'
;MPKARKSQISLLDTPYYHCVSRCVRRAFLCGEQDGKNFEHRRQWVEDRIHTLSEVFAIDVCAYAVMSNHTHVVLHVAMDKAEAFSTEDVIQRWHTLYKGTLLTQRYLSPELRKDLHETQIKTVGKQQQSGASGCLISVGLCVLSMSMTFPPKIPP
;
A
#
# COMPACT_ATOMS: atom_id res chain seq x y z
N MET A 1 10.66 -24.53 -0.60
CA MET A 1 9.23 -24.22 -0.79
C MET A 1 9.00 -22.73 -0.55
N PRO A 2 8.24 -22.02 -1.40
CA PRO A 2 7.90 -20.61 -1.15
C PRO A 2 7.04 -20.49 0.12
N LYS A 3 7.42 -19.61 1.05
CA LYS A 3 6.62 -19.27 2.23
C LYS A 3 5.54 -18.26 1.85
N ALA A 4 4.40 -18.32 2.52
CA ALA A 4 3.35 -17.31 2.37
C ALA A 4 3.90 -15.94 2.79
N ARG A 5 3.56 -14.85 2.07
CA ARG A 5 4.12 -13.52 2.35
C ARG A 5 3.90 -13.05 3.79
N LYS A 6 2.75 -13.41 4.39
CA LYS A 6 2.45 -13.12 5.80
C LYS A 6 3.41 -13.79 6.79
N SER A 7 4.10 -14.85 6.40
CA SER A 7 5.10 -15.54 7.22
C SER A 7 6.54 -15.19 6.83
N GLN A 8 6.73 -14.20 5.95
CA GLN A 8 8.03 -13.62 5.59
C GLN A 8 8.34 -12.34 6.35
N ILE A 9 7.39 -11.82 7.14
CA ILE A 9 7.49 -10.54 7.85
C ILE A 9 7.33 -10.84 9.34
N SER A 10 8.24 -10.33 10.15
CA SER A 10 8.26 -10.51 11.61
C SER A 10 8.73 -9.20 12.25
N LEU A 11 7.78 -8.42 12.78
CA LEU A 11 8.12 -7.18 13.49
C LEU A 11 8.79 -7.40 14.82
N LEU A 12 8.69 -8.61 15.38
CA LEU A 12 9.43 -8.99 16.58
C LEU A 12 10.94 -9.04 16.29
N ASP A 13 11.33 -9.45 15.09
CA ASP A 13 12.74 -9.58 14.72
C ASP A 13 13.32 -8.27 14.20
N THR A 14 12.60 -7.56 13.33
CA THR A 14 13.01 -6.25 12.83
C THR A 14 11.83 -5.46 12.26
N PRO A 15 11.78 -4.13 12.50
CA PRO A 15 10.83 -3.25 11.82
C PRO A 15 11.33 -2.77 10.45
N TYR A 16 12.58 -3.09 10.06
CA TYR A 16 13.18 -2.66 8.80
C TYR A 16 13.12 -3.74 7.72
N TYR A 17 12.72 -3.36 6.50
CA TYR A 17 12.59 -4.28 5.37
C TYR A 17 13.14 -3.68 4.07
N HIS A 18 13.80 -4.53 3.29
CA HIS A 18 14.17 -4.22 1.91
C HIS A 18 13.22 -4.91 0.93
N CYS A 19 12.43 -4.08 0.28
CA CYS A 19 11.43 -4.45 -0.70
C CYS A 19 11.98 -4.32 -2.11
N VAL A 20 11.77 -5.35 -2.94
CA VAL A 20 12.13 -5.33 -4.35
C VAL A 20 10.91 -5.70 -5.19
N SER A 21 10.52 -4.82 -6.11
CA SER A 21 9.44 -5.07 -7.07
C SER A 21 10.02 -5.07 -8.48
N ARG A 22 9.96 -6.22 -9.16
CA ARG A 22 10.48 -6.35 -10.54
C ARG A 22 9.33 -6.42 -11.54
N CYS A 23 9.50 -5.73 -12.67
CA CYS A 23 8.63 -5.94 -13.81
C CYS A 23 8.84 -7.33 -14.41
N VAL A 24 7.72 -7.95 -14.81
CA VAL A 24 7.72 -9.23 -15.53
C VAL A 24 7.37 -9.00 -16.99
N ARG A 25 7.57 -10.03 -17.83
CA ARG A 25 7.17 -10.02 -19.26
C ARG A 25 7.80 -8.90 -20.09
N ARG A 26 9.06 -8.53 -19.79
CA ARG A 26 9.80 -7.45 -20.48
C ARG A 26 9.05 -6.11 -20.46
N ALA A 27 8.28 -5.85 -19.40
CA ALA A 27 7.74 -4.53 -19.14
C ALA A 27 8.77 -3.65 -18.43
N PHE A 28 8.71 -2.34 -18.67
CA PHE A 28 9.66 -1.36 -18.15
C PHE A 28 8.90 -0.25 -17.45
N LEU A 29 9.39 0.14 -16.27
CA LEU A 29 8.86 1.21 -15.43
C LEU A 29 9.17 2.58 -16.03
N CYS A 30 10.44 2.78 -16.40
CA CYS A 30 11.00 4.01 -16.92
C CYS A 30 12.24 3.71 -17.78
N GLY A 31 12.96 4.74 -18.23
CA GLY A 31 14.09 4.61 -19.13
C GLY A 31 13.71 4.51 -20.61
N GLU A 32 14.73 4.39 -21.45
CA GLU A 32 14.56 4.20 -22.88
C GLU A 32 14.60 2.72 -23.26
N GLN A 33 13.66 2.31 -24.10
CA GLN A 33 13.63 0.98 -24.67
C GLN A 33 12.98 0.94 -26.04
N ASP A 34 13.56 0.17 -26.96
CA ASP A 34 13.02 -0.08 -28.30
C ASP A 34 12.68 1.24 -29.01
N GLY A 35 13.50 2.27 -28.79
CA GLY A 35 13.33 3.63 -29.32
C GLY A 35 12.24 4.48 -28.65
N LYS A 36 11.65 4.02 -27.53
CA LYS A 36 10.65 4.75 -26.76
C LYS A 36 11.21 5.17 -25.40
N ASN A 37 11.05 6.45 -25.06
CA ASN A 37 11.49 7.01 -23.79
C ASN A 37 10.32 7.08 -22.78
N PHE A 38 10.47 6.36 -21.67
CA PHE A 38 9.52 6.31 -20.56
C PHE A 38 10.07 6.94 -19.28
N GLU A 39 11.17 7.69 -19.36
CA GLU A 39 11.87 8.26 -18.22
C GLU A 39 11.00 9.20 -17.38
N HIS A 40 10.05 9.89 -18.02
CA HIS A 40 9.05 10.73 -17.36
C HIS A 40 8.26 10.00 -16.26
N ARG A 41 8.16 8.67 -16.31
CA ARG A 41 7.46 7.84 -15.32
C ARG A 41 8.25 7.66 -14.03
N ARG A 42 9.56 7.89 -14.04
CA ARG A 42 10.39 7.74 -12.84
C ARG A 42 9.85 8.61 -11.71
N GLN A 43 9.65 9.90 -11.97
CA GLN A 43 9.12 10.82 -10.97
C GLN A 43 7.77 10.36 -10.43
N TRP A 44 6.88 9.89 -11.32
CA TRP A 44 5.58 9.36 -10.91
C TRP A 44 5.72 8.15 -9.95
N VAL A 45 6.69 7.26 -10.18
CA VAL A 45 6.97 6.13 -9.28
C VAL A 45 7.53 6.63 -7.93
N GLU A 46 8.40 7.64 -7.93
CA GLU A 46 8.95 8.24 -6.71
C GLU A 46 7.86 8.92 -5.87
N ASP A 47 7.02 9.75 -6.49
CA ASP A 47 5.89 10.41 -5.84
C ASP A 47 4.91 9.36 -5.26
N ARG A 48 4.75 8.24 -5.99
CA ARG A 48 3.92 7.13 -5.55
C ARG A 48 4.50 6.45 -4.30
N ILE A 49 5.82 6.26 -4.23
CA ILE A 49 6.50 5.72 -3.03
C ILE A 49 6.18 6.60 -1.82
N HIS A 50 6.31 7.92 -1.96
CA HIS A 50 6.02 8.87 -0.87
C HIS A 50 4.54 8.86 -0.47
N THR A 51 3.62 8.88 -1.44
CA THR A 51 2.17 8.79 -1.16
C THR A 51 1.83 7.51 -0.39
N LEU A 52 2.40 6.37 -0.80
CA LEU A 52 2.16 5.10 -0.12
C LEU A 52 2.71 5.08 1.31
N SER A 53 3.81 5.81 1.56
CA SER A 53 4.41 5.88 2.89
C SER A 53 3.48 6.50 3.93
N GLU A 54 2.78 7.56 3.54
CA GLU A 54 1.80 8.25 4.39
C GLU A 54 0.56 7.39 4.64
N VAL A 55 0.10 6.65 3.63
CA VAL A 55 -1.10 5.81 3.75
C VAL A 55 -0.88 4.61 4.66
N PHE A 56 0.30 3.97 4.59
CA PHE A 56 0.56 2.69 5.24
C PHE A 56 1.32 2.77 6.57
N ALA A 57 1.51 3.96 7.15
CA ALA A 57 2.28 4.14 8.38
C ALA A 57 3.69 3.51 8.29
N ILE A 58 4.38 3.77 7.17
CA ILE A 58 5.77 3.34 6.96
C ILE A 58 6.64 4.57 6.75
N ASP A 59 7.88 4.50 7.21
CA ASP A 59 8.90 5.50 6.90
C ASP A 59 9.80 4.94 5.79
N VAL A 60 10.07 5.74 4.75
CA VAL A 60 10.98 5.36 3.66
C VAL A 60 12.39 5.76 4.06
N CYS A 61 13.25 4.78 4.31
CA CYS A 61 14.65 5.01 4.67
C CYS A 61 15.52 5.28 3.44
N ALA A 62 15.27 4.53 2.35
CA ALA A 62 15.94 4.70 1.08
C ALA A 62 15.07 4.11 -0.04
N TYR A 63 15.22 4.61 -1.27
CA TYR A 63 14.63 3.98 -2.44
C TYR A 63 15.52 4.13 -3.67
N ALA A 64 15.34 3.25 -4.64
CA ALA A 64 15.92 3.38 -5.96
C ALA A 64 14.90 2.90 -7.01
N VAL A 65 14.64 3.75 -8.00
CA VAL A 65 13.81 3.42 -9.16
C VAL A 65 14.73 3.12 -10.33
N MET A 66 14.64 1.90 -10.86
CA MET A 66 15.36 1.47 -12.05
C MET A 66 14.38 1.22 -13.18
N SER A 67 14.90 1.08 -14.40
CA SER A 67 14.08 0.90 -15.61
C SER A 67 13.16 -0.33 -15.56
N ASN A 68 13.52 -1.37 -14.82
CA ASN A 68 12.77 -2.63 -14.76
C ASN A 68 12.42 -3.10 -13.35
N HIS A 69 12.78 -2.35 -12.30
CA HIS A 69 12.42 -2.68 -10.93
C HIS A 69 12.60 -1.51 -9.96
N THR A 70 12.05 -1.64 -8.77
CA THR A 70 12.29 -0.72 -7.66
C THR A 70 12.90 -1.45 -6.47
N HIS A 71 13.71 -0.71 -5.71
CA HIS A 71 14.19 -1.06 -4.39
C HIS A 71 13.66 -0.05 -3.39
N VAL A 72 13.09 -0.49 -2.28
CA VAL A 72 12.61 0.38 -1.21
C VAL A 72 13.02 -0.21 0.13
N VAL A 73 13.83 0.53 0.88
CA VAL A 73 14.15 0.23 2.27
C VAL A 73 13.18 1.02 3.13
N LEU A 74 12.40 0.33 3.94
CA LEU A 74 11.35 0.94 4.76
C LEU A 74 11.47 0.50 6.22
N HIS A 75 10.89 1.31 7.08
CA HIS A 75 10.65 1.05 8.49
C HIS A 75 9.15 1.03 8.74
N VAL A 76 8.65 0.01 9.45
CA VAL A 76 7.23 -0.07 9.85
C VAL A 76 7.04 0.70 11.15
N ALA A 77 6.30 1.81 11.09
CA ALA A 77 6.05 2.65 12.26
C ALA A 77 4.83 2.14 13.05
N MET A 78 5.06 1.13 13.89
CA MET A 78 4.01 0.49 14.71
C MET A 78 3.22 1.50 15.53
N ASP A 79 3.91 2.40 16.24
CA ASP A 79 3.27 3.41 17.09
C ASP A 79 2.30 4.31 16.30
N LYS A 80 2.67 4.66 15.05
CA LYS A 80 1.79 5.44 14.16
C LYS A 80 0.57 4.61 13.73
N ALA A 81 0.77 3.34 13.40
CA ALA A 81 -0.30 2.45 12.97
C ALA A 81 -1.30 2.16 14.10
N GLU A 82 -0.81 1.96 15.33
CA GLU A 82 -1.64 1.73 16.52
C GLU A 82 -2.43 2.96 16.95
N ALA A 83 -1.90 4.16 16.67
CA ALA A 83 -2.58 5.41 16.95
C ALA A 83 -3.75 5.72 15.99
N PHE A 84 -3.88 5.01 14.87
CA PHE A 84 -4.94 5.28 13.89
C PHE A 84 -6.31 4.76 14.36
N SER A 85 -7.32 5.63 14.27
CA SER A 85 -8.71 5.21 14.41
C SER A 85 -9.19 4.41 13.21
N THR A 86 -10.32 3.72 13.36
CA THR A 86 -10.94 3.01 12.22
C THR A 86 -11.31 3.99 11.10
N GLU A 87 -11.78 5.20 11.45
CA GLU A 87 -12.03 6.26 10.46
C GLU A 87 -10.74 6.66 9.72
N ASP A 88 -9.63 6.88 10.43
CA ASP A 88 -8.35 7.27 9.83
C ASP A 88 -7.86 6.23 8.81
N VAL A 89 -7.92 4.95 9.17
CA VAL A 89 -7.50 3.85 8.29
C VAL A 89 -8.36 3.84 7.02
N ILE A 90 -9.68 3.99 7.15
CA ILE A 90 -10.59 4.01 5.98
C ILE A 90 -10.32 5.25 5.11
N GLN A 91 -10.17 6.43 5.72
CA GLN A 91 -9.91 7.67 4.98
C GLN A 91 -8.60 7.59 4.20
N ARG A 92 -7.53 7.09 4.84
CA ARG A 92 -6.23 6.84 4.18
C ARG A 92 -6.37 5.83 3.04
N TRP A 93 -7.08 4.73 3.25
CA TRP A 93 -7.33 3.75 2.19
C TRP A 93 -8.12 4.35 1.00
N HIS A 94 -9.07 5.24 1.29
CA HIS A 94 -9.88 5.93 0.28
C HIS A 94 -9.09 6.92 -0.58
N THR A 95 -7.89 7.34 -0.13
CA THR A 95 -6.97 8.11 -0.99
C THR A 95 -6.42 7.28 -2.15
N LEU A 96 -6.30 5.96 -1.95
CA LEU A 96 -5.75 5.04 -2.94
C LEU A 96 -6.82 4.39 -3.81
N TYR A 97 -7.96 4.07 -3.19
CA TYR A 97 -9.04 3.31 -3.81
C TYR A 97 -10.37 3.97 -3.52
N LYS A 98 -11.38 3.74 -4.38
CA LYS A 98 -12.71 4.32 -4.16
C LYS A 98 -13.41 3.83 -2.87
N GLY A 99 -12.92 2.75 -2.26
CA GLY A 99 -13.57 2.11 -1.13
C GLY A 99 -14.82 1.32 -1.53
N THR A 100 -15.48 0.73 -0.53
CA THR A 100 -16.78 0.06 -0.68
C THR A 100 -17.91 0.96 -0.19
N LEU A 101 -19.14 0.70 -0.63
CA LEU A 101 -20.32 1.42 -0.13
C LEU A 101 -20.42 1.35 1.40
N LEU A 102 -20.10 0.19 1.99
CA LEU A 102 -20.11 0.01 3.45
C LEU A 102 -19.12 0.96 4.13
N THR A 103 -17.88 1.03 3.65
CA THR A 103 -16.86 1.92 4.21
C THR A 103 -17.18 3.40 3.99
N GLN A 104 -17.84 3.76 2.88
CA GLN A 104 -18.29 5.13 2.64
C GLN A 104 -19.43 5.54 3.58
N ARG A 105 -20.42 4.65 3.78
CA ARG A 105 -21.50 4.87 4.76
C ARG A 105 -20.98 4.95 6.19
N TYR A 106 -19.95 4.17 6.52
CA TYR A 106 -19.31 4.22 7.84
C TYR A 106 -18.64 5.57 8.15
N LEU A 107 -18.12 6.25 7.13
CA LEU A 107 -17.51 7.58 7.26
C LEU A 107 -18.54 8.71 7.35
N SER A 108 -19.77 8.54 6.87
CA SER A 108 -20.84 9.54 7.02
C SER A 108 -21.56 9.36 8.35
N PRO A 109 -21.56 10.37 9.25
CA PRO A 109 -22.25 10.28 10.55
C PRO A 109 -23.75 9.98 10.44
N GLU A 110 -24.40 10.46 9.38
CA GLU A 110 -25.83 10.29 9.12
C GLU A 110 -26.10 8.85 8.69
N LEU A 111 -25.36 8.35 7.69
CA LEU A 111 -25.55 7.02 7.12
C LEU A 111 -25.04 5.91 8.05
N ARG A 112 -24.09 6.22 8.94
CA ARG A 112 -23.56 5.28 9.92
C ARG A 112 -24.61 4.86 10.94
N LYS A 113 -25.56 5.73 11.29
CA LYS A 113 -26.65 5.43 12.22
C LYS A 113 -27.56 4.32 11.70
N ASP A 114 -27.68 4.21 10.39
CA ASP A 114 -28.48 3.18 9.73
C ASP A 114 -27.74 1.83 9.57
N LEU A 115 -26.45 1.77 9.95
CA LEU A 115 -25.69 0.53 9.85
C LEU A 115 -26.03 -0.41 11.01
N HIS A 116 -26.34 -1.66 10.66
CA HIS A 116 -26.53 -2.71 11.64
C HIS A 116 -25.21 -3.01 12.37
N GLU A 117 -25.28 -3.46 13.63
CA GLU A 117 -24.10 -3.76 14.44
C GLU A 117 -23.14 -4.74 13.75
N THR A 118 -23.67 -5.72 13.02
CA THR A 118 -22.86 -6.67 12.23
C THR A 118 -22.08 -5.99 11.11
N GLN A 119 -22.63 -4.95 10.49
CA GLN A 119 -21.96 -4.17 9.45
C GLN A 119 -20.83 -3.34 10.05
N ILE A 120 -21.08 -2.68 11.20
CA ILE A 120 -20.06 -1.94 11.96
C ILE A 120 -18.90 -2.88 12.38
N LYS A 121 -19.23 -4.04 12.93
CA LYS A 121 -18.23 -5.08 13.28
C LYS A 121 -17.50 -5.59 12.05
N THR A 122 -18.16 -5.70 10.90
CA THR A 122 -17.51 -6.11 9.64
C THR A 122 -16.50 -5.08 9.18
N VAL A 123 -16.80 -3.78 9.28
CA VAL A 123 -15.83 -2.72 8.97
C VAL A 123 -14.62 -2.83 9.91
N GLY A 124 -14.85 -2.92 11.23
CA GLY A 124 -13.77 -3.10 12.20
C GLY A 124 -12.95 -4.37 11.96
N LYS A 125 -13.59 -5.49 11.62
CA LYS A 125 -12.92 -6.75 11.27
C LYS A 125 -12.25 -6.72 9.91
N GLN A 126 -12.71 -5.95 8.93
CA GLN A 126 -12.02 -5.76 7.66
C GLN A 126 -10.77 -4.92 7.88
N GLN A 127 -10.86 -3.93 8.76
CA GLN A 127 -9.70 -3.16 9.17
C GLN A 127 -8.78 -3.99 10.05
N GLN A 128 -9.24 -4.93 10.89
CA GLN A 128 -8.39 -5.84 11.69
C GLN A 128 -7.91 -7.09 10.94
N SER A 129 -8.67 -7.70 10.05
CA SER A 129 -8.08 -8.69 9.12
C SER A 129 -7.18 -8.01 8.09
N GLY A 130 -7.39 -6.71 7.89
CA GLY A 130 -6.48 -5.75 7.30
C GLY A 130 -5.50 -5.05 8.29
N ALA A 131 -5.49 -5.38 9.59
CA ALA A 131 -4.63 -4.77 10.62
C ALA A 131 -4.02 -5.87 11.51
N SER A 132 -4.73 -6.67 12.30
CA SER A 132 -4.21 -8.02 12.67
C SER A 132 -3.73 -8.90 11.48
N GLY A 133 -4.13 -8.64 10.23
CA GLY A 133 -3.49 -9.22 9.03
C GLY A 133 -2.70 -8.23 8.15
N CYS A 134 -2.78 -6.93 8.42
CA CYS A 134 -2.12 -5.86 7.65
C CYS A 134 -1.78 -4.62 8.52
N LEU A 135 -1.39 -4.86 9.78
CA LEU A 135 -0.62 -3.96 10.67
C LEU A 135 0.80 -3.81 10.12
N ILE A 136 1.15 -4.55 9.07
CA ILE A 136 2.55 -4.79 8.68
C ILE A 136 2.65 -5.17 7.21
N SER A 137 1.75 -4.73 6.34
CA SER A 137 1.86 -5.18 4.95
C SER A 137 2.87 -4.33 4.17
N VAL A 138 4.13 -4.49 4.53
CA VAL A 138 5.23 -4.58 3.56
C VAL A 138 4.73 -5.39 2.34
N GLY A 139 3.93 -6.44 2.58
CA GLY A 139 3.15 -7.17 1.59
C GLY A 139 2.20 -6.36 0.70
N LEU A 140 1.23 -5.55 1.19
CA LEU A 140 0.38 -4.72 0.33
C LEU A 140 1.11 -3.48 -0.18
N CYS A 141 2.10 -2.93 0.52
CA CYS A 141 2.92 -1.87 -0.04
C CYS A 141 3.67 -2.42 -1.27
N VAL A 142 4.36 -3.56 -1.13
CA VAL A 142 5.01 -4.26 -2.24
C VAL A 142 3.99 -4.68 -3.29
N LEU A 143 2.80 -5.18 -2.95
CA LEU A 143 1.74 -5.51 -3.91
C LEU A 143 1.11 -4.25 -4.52
N SER A 144 1.01 -3.12 -3.86
CA SER A 144 0.55 -1.87 -4.46
C SER A 144 1.64 -1.23 -5.33
N MET A 145 2.90 -1.60 -5.11
CA MET A 145 4.05 -1.25 -5.94
C MET A 145 4.29 -2.26 -7.07
N SER A 146 3.81 -3.51 -6.96
CA SER A 146 4.07 -4.62 -7.89
C SER A 146 2.84 -5.10 -8.65
N MET A 147 1.64 -4.95 -8.09
CA MET A 147 0.39 -5.25 -8.76
C MET A 147 0.02 -4.08 -9.63
N THR A 148 0.12 -4.38 -10.92
CA THR A 148 -0.42 -3.65 -12.05
C THR A 148 0.27 -2.33 -12.31
N PHE A 149 0.76 -2.17 -13.55
CA PHE A 149 0.60 -0.91 -14.26
C PHE A 149 -0.72 -0.30 -13.78
N PRO A 150 -0.72 0.75 -12.96
CA PRO A 150 -1.97 1.39 -12.64
C PRO A 150 -2.55 1.85 -13.98
N PRO A 151 -3.88 1.83 -14.15
CA PRO A 151 -4.55 2.51 -15.26
C PRO A 151 -4.33 4.05 -15.24
N LYS A 152 -3.30 4.54 -14.53
CA LYS A 152 -2.98 5.92 -14.19
C LYS A 152 -1.48 6.24 -14.25
N ILE A 153 -0.65 5.39 -14.87
CA ILE A 153 0.63 5.95 -15.36
C ILE A 153 0.21 6.86 -16.51
N PRO A 154 0.44 8.19 -16.42
CA PRO A 154 0.17 9.07 -17.55
C PRO A 154 0.93 8.54 -18.78
N PRO A 155 0.31 8.53 -19.97
CA PRO A 155 0.85 7.90 -21.17
C PRO A 155 2.32 8.27 -21.45
#